data_AF-A0A6P7H638-F1
#
_entry.id   AF-A0A6P7H638-F1
#
_cell.length_a   1.000
_cell.length_b   1.000
_cell.length_c   1.000
_cell.angle_alpha   90.00
_cell.angle_beta   90.00
_cell.angle_gamma   90.00
#
_symmetry.space_group_name_H-M   'P 1'
#
loop_
_entity.id
_entity.type
_entity.pdbx_description
1 polymer ?
#
loop_
_entity_poly.entity_id
_entity_poly.type
_entity_poly.pdbx_seq_one_letter_code
_entity_poly.pdbx_strand_id
1 'polypeptide(L)'
;MVTEEQVSAFLAENSKFLEDYIMNKIEIEQIERWIIRKSKISDKTPGTTVQTRKTSLSKWKFCVHADKRQMLKNLTQSLQAKPTQGHVLWELATCISSAVKADGFRLYVIDKENPSQLLLYLATEEDANHSPKLRVIKNNVSIPAYVAKTHEAVRFSRGKSDSRFPDTVVKEVNNNFHLVCQPITQSDGKMVGVIEMWRIDSNNPFYEEDEEIANSYLVWGGIALHYAQLYLNMNQQKKLNEFLLAVVKSIFQDMVSIDSLVIKIMNFAHRLVDADRASLFLVDSKRKELYATIFDVGIGDEPDHDPLTLGEDDMPVKPTKEIRFPLGTGIAGQVALTGEVLNIKDAYADPRFNRAVDQLT
;
A
#
# COMPACT_ATOMS: atom_id res chain seq x y z
N MET A 1 -67.12 8.90 13.84
CA MET A 1 -65.64 8.89 13.76
C MET A 1 -65.21 7.43 13.73
N VAL A 2 -64.39 7.04 12.77
CA VAL A 2 -63.89 5.66 12.71
C VAL A 2 -62.87 5.47 13.83
N THR A 3 -63.03 4.44 14.66
CA THR A 3 -62.09 4.16 15.76
C THR A 3 -60.84 3.44 15.25
N GLU A 4 -59.75 3.52 16.00
CA GLU A 4 -58.49 2.86 15.65
C GLU A 4 -58.65 1.33 15.52
N GLU A 5 -59.47 0.72 16.38
CA GLU A 5 -59.77 -0.72 16.29
C GLU A 5 -60.53 -1.08 15.01
N GLN A 6 -61.45 -0.23 14.55
CA GLN A 6 -62.20 -0.45 13.31
C GLN A 6 -61.29 -0.39 12.08
N VAL A 7 -60.33 0.54 12.06
CA VAL A 7 -59.35 0.62 10.96
C VAL A 7 -58.39 -0.56 10.99
N SER A 8 -57.93 -0.96 12.17
CA SER A 8 -57.03 -2.12 12.34
C SER A 8 -57.70 -3.42 11.89
N ALA A 9 -58.95 -3.66 12.29
CA ALA A 9 -59.73 -4.81 11.85
C ALA A 9 -59.93 -4.82 10.32
N PHE A 10 -60.27 -3.67 9.73
CA PHE A 10 -60.43 -3.55 8.28
C PHE A 10 -59.13 -3.86 7.52
N LEU A 11 -57.99 -3.35 7.98
CA LEU A 11 -56.68 -3.62 7.35
C LEU A 11 -56.24 -5.08 7.51
N ALA A 12 -56.59 -5.72 8.64
CA ALA A 12 -56.31 -7.13 8.87
C ALA A 12 -57.13 -8.05 7.95
N GLU A 13 -58.40 -7.73 7.73
CA GLU A 13 -59.29 -8.49 6.83
C GLU A 13 -58.99 -8.24 5.35
N ASN A 14 -58.39 -7.09 5.00
CA ASN A 14 -58.12 -6.67 3.62
C ASN A 14 -56.63 -6.50 3.33
N SER A 15 -55.82 -7.54 3.60
CA SER A 15 -54.36 -7.49 3.43
C SER A 15 -53.89 -7.12 2.02
N LYS A 16 -54.61 -7.56 0.98
CA LYS A 16 -54.30 -7.22 -0.42
C LYS A 16 -54.46 -5.74 -0.72
N PHE A 17 -55.45 -5.08 -0.11
CA PHE A 17 -55.66 -3.63 -0.30
C PHE A 17 -54.50 -2.84 0.33
N LEU A 18 -54.04 -3.26 1.51
CA LEU A 18 -52.88 -2.64 2.16
C LEU A 18 -51.61 -2.82 1.33
N GLU A 19 -51.38 -4.02 0.79
CA GLU A 19 -50.23 -4.29 -0.08
C GLU A 19 -50.26 -3.44 -1.35
N ASP A 20 -51.39 -3.39 -2.05
CA ASP A 20 -51.57 -2.56 -3.25
C ASP A 20 -51.37 -1.07 -2.96
N TYR A 21 -51.90 -0.59 -1.82
CA TYR A 21 -51.72 0.78 -1.39
C TYR A 21 -50.25 1.10 -1.10
N ILE A 22 -49.53 0.23 -0.39
CA ILE A 22 -48.10 0.41 -0.11
C ILE A 22 -47.28 0.42 -1.41
N MET A 23 -47.56 -0.50 -2.33
CA MET A 23 -46.77 -0.65 -3.56
C MET A 23 -47.01 0.49 -4.56
N ASN A 24 -48.24 0.99 -4.65
CA ASN A 24 -48.63 1.93 -5.72
C ASN A 24 -48.85 3.37 -5.26
N LYS A 25 -49.08 3.63 -3.96
CA LYS A 25 -49.40 4.96 -3.45
C LYS A 25 -48.35 5.56 -2.52
N ILE A 26 -47.36 4.77 -2.09
CA ILE A 26 -46.33 5.20 -1.15
C ILE A 26 -44.98 5.25 -1.85
N GLU A 27 -44.32 6.40 -1.77
CA GLU A 27 -42.96 6.55 -2.28
C GLU A 27 -41.95 5.72 -1.49
N ILE A 28 -40.94 5.18 -2.18
CA ILE A 28 -39.94 4.28 -1.60
C ILE A 28 -39.19 4.91 -0.41
N GLU A 29 -38.93 6.22 -0.44
CA GLU A 29 -38.25 6.95 0.65
C GLU A 29 -39.09 7.00 1.93
N GLN A 30 -40.42 7.03 1.80
CA GLN A 30 -41.33 7.01 2.93
C GLN A 30 -41.38 5.62 3.57
N ILE A 31 -41.33 4.57 2.74
CA ILE A 31 -41.21 3.18 3.19
C ILE A 31 -39.88 2.96 3.94
N GLU A 32 -38.76 3.44 3.38
CA GLU A 32 -37.45 3.39 4.06
C GLU A 32 -37.52 4.06 5.44
N ARG A 33 -38.11 5.26 5.55
CA ARG A 33 -38.30 5.98 6.82
C ARG A 33 -39.15 5.20 7.83
N TRP A 34 -40.23 4.55 7.39
CA TRP A 34 -41.08 3.75 8.28
C TRP A 34 -40.36 2.53 8.81
N ILE A 35 -39.56 1.87 7.96
CA ILE A 35 -38.78 0.72 8.39
C ILE A 35 -37.72 1.13 9.42
N ILE A 36 -37.05 2.29 9.24
CA ILE A 36 -36.11 2.83 10.23
C ILE A 36 -36.81 3.13 11.57
N ARG A 37 -38.02 3.67 11.56
CA ARG A 37 -38.78 3.92 12.80
C ARG A 37 -39.17 2.61 13.49
N LYS A 38 -39.73 1.66 12.75
CA LYS A 38 -40.11 0.32 13.27
C LYS A 38 -38.91 -0.41 13.85
N SER A 39 -37.75 -0.30 13.18
CA SER A 39 -36.47 -0.81 13.65
C SER A 39 -36.09 -0.31 15.04
N LYS A 40 -36.17 1.01 15.28
CA LYS A 40 -35.74 1.63 16.54
C LYS A 40 -36.70 1.34 17.71
N ILE A 41 -37.94 0.97 17.40
CA ILE A 41 -38.94 0.60 18.40
C ILE A 41 -38.66 -0.81 18.94
N SER A 42 -38.20 -1.75 18.11
CA SER A 42 -37.88 -3.11 18.58
C SER A 42 -36.69 -3.18 19.52
N ASP A 43 -35.74 -2.23 19.43
CA ASP A 43 -34.57 -2.19 20.32
C ASP A 43 -34.91 -1.74 21.75
N LYS A 44 -36.14 -1.27 22.02
CA LYS A 44 -36.59 -0.80 23.33
C LYS A 44 -37.35 -1.83 24.16
N THR A 45 -37.66 -3.01 23.62
CA THR A 45 -38.46 -4.04 24.31
C THR A 45 -37.56 -5.20 24.76
N PRO A 46 -37.23 -5.32 26.05
CA PRO A 46 -36.41 -6.43 26.54
C PRO A 46 -37.30 -7.66 26.77
N GLY A 47 -37.33 -8.57 25.81
CA GLY A 47 -37.98 -9.87 26.00
C GLY A 47 -38.40 -10.56 24.71
N THR A 48 -38.12 -11.87 24.64
CA THR A 48 -38.49 -12.83 23.57
C THR A 48 -37.66 -12.78 22.29
N THR A 49 -36.47 -13.38 22.37
CA THR A 49 -35.56 -13.67 21.27
C THR A 49 -36.01 -14.90 20.49
N VAL A 50 -36.84 -14.73 19.46
CA VAL A 50 -36.84 -15.64 18.31
C VAL A 50 -36.16 -14.88 17.17
N GLN A 51 -34.86 -15.15 16.98
CA GLN A 51 -34.02 -14.54 15.95
C GLN A 51 -34.40 -15.04 14.55
N THR A 52 -35.57 -14.68 14.04
CA THR A 52 -35.72 -14.56 12.59
C THR A 52 -35.08 -13.24 12.18
N ARG A 53 -33.80 -13.29 11.80
CA ARG A 53 -32.99 -12.17 11.31
C ARG A 53 -33.55 -11.71 9.96
N LYS A 54 -34.66 -10.97 9.98
CA LYS A 54 -35.12 -10.18 8.82
C LYS A 54 -34.66 -8.75 9.04
N THR A 55 -33.36 -8.52 8.90
CA THR A 55 -32.80 -7.17 8.91
C THR A 55 -33.12 -6.52 7.57
N SER A 56 -34.07 -5.59 7.57
CA SER A 56 -34.37 -4.79 6.38
C SER A 56 -33.11 -4.08 5.89
N LEU A 57 -32.85 -4.15 4.58
CA LEU A 57 -31.86 -3.39 3.80
C LEU A 57 -31.72 -1.92 4.24
N SER A 58 -32.80 -1.30 4.74
CA SER A 58 -32.80 0.06 5.27
C SER A 58 -32.05 0.22 6.61
N LYS A 59 -32.12 -0.71 7.57
CA LYS A 59 -31.28 -0.66 8.80
C LYS A 59 -29.78 -0.67 8.42
N TRP A 60 -29.46 -1.47 7.41
CA TRP A 60 -28.11 -1.68 6.91
C TRP A 60 -27.52 -0.45 6.23
N LYS A 61 -28.26 0.17 5.30
CA LYS A 61 -27.81 1.35 4.56
C LYS A 61 -27.31 2.46 5.51
N PHE A 62 -28.02 2.75 6.60
CA PHE A 62 -27.67 3.87 7.50
C PHE A 62 -26.57 3.56 8.53
N CYS A 63 -26.57 2.40 9.18
CA CYS A 63 -25.50 2.03 10.12
C CYS A 63 -24.14 1.94 9.41
N VAL A 64 -24.14 1.37 8.21
CA VAL A 64 -22.95 1.25 7.37
C VAL A 64 -22.37 2.62 6.98
N HIS A 65 -23.19 3.66 6.75
CA HIS A 65 -22.67 5.01 6.43
C HIS A 65 -21.97 5.71 7.60
N ALA A 66 -22.49 5.57 8.82
CA ALA A 66 -21.87 6.14 10.01
C ALA A 66 -20.54 5.44 10.34
N ASP A 67 -20.54 4.10 10.27
CA ASP A 67 -19.35 3.29 10.55
C ASP A 67 -18.27 3.50 9.49
N LYS A 68 -18.63 3.64 8.20
CA LYS A 68 -17.70 4.00 7.12
C LYS A 68 -17.03 5.35 7.33
N ARG A 69 -17.78 6.38 7.77
CA ARG A 69 -17.21 7.72 8.01
C ARG A 69 -16.20 7.69 9.15
N GLN A 70 -16.52 7.01 10.25
CA GLN A 70 -15.59 6.87 11.37
C GLN A 70 -14.37 6.04 10.99
N MET A 71 -14.59 4.94 10.26
CA MET A 71 -13.51 4.11 9.70
C MET A 71 -12.58 4.92 8.80
N LEU A 72 -13.11 5.70 7.86
CA LEU A 72 -12.30 6.58 6.99
C LEU A 72 -11.53 7.63 7.80
N LYS A 73 -12.16 8.21 8.83
CA LYS A 73 -11.48 9.17 9.71
C LYS A 73 -10.31 8.51 10.45
N ASN A 74 -10.53 7.33 11.00
CA ASN A 74 -9.50 6.55 11.70
C ASN A 74 -8.37 6.15 10.75
N LEU A 75 -8.71 5.61 9.56
CA LEU A 75 -7.73 5.28 8.52
C LEU A 75 -6.92 6.51 8.09
N THR A 76 -7.56 7.66 7.90
CA THR A 76 -6.89 8.90 7.49
C THR A 76 -5.93 9.40 8.58
N GLN A 77 -6.34 9.39 9.84
CA GLN A 77 -5.46 9.75 10.96
C GLN A 77 -4.29 8.77 11.09
N SER A 78 -4.57 7.48 10.95
CA SER A 78 -3.55 6.45 11.04
C SER A 78 -2.55 6.52 9.88
N LEU A 79 -3.02 6.86 8.68
CA LEU A 79 -2.19 7.11 7.50
C LEU A 79 -1.20 8.25 7.72
N GLN A 80 -1.64 9.33 8.37
CA GLN A 80 -0.76 10.46 8.70
C GLN A 80 0.34 10.06 9.69
N ALA A 81 0.06 9.10 10.58
CA ALA A 81 1.03 8.60 11.55
C ALA A 81 2.03 7.60 10.95
N LYS A 82 1.54 6.60 10.19
CA LYS A 82 2.35 5.57 9.53
C LYS A 82 1.80 5.29 8.12
N PRO A 83 2.30 5.97 7.08
CA PRO A 83 1.75 5.89 5.72
C PRO A 83 2.20 4.62 4.96
N THR A 84 2.28 3.45 5.61
CA THR A 84 2.68 2.22 4.91
C THR A 84 1.46 1.49 4.35
N GLN A 85 1.60 0.92 3.15
CA GLN A 85 0.54 0.14 2.52
C GLN A 85 0.07 -1.02 3.42
N GLY A 86 1.01 -1.71 4.07
CA GLY A 86 0.71 -2.80 5.01
C GLY A 86 -0.15 -2.36 6.20
N HIS A 87 0.16 -1.20 6.79
CA HIS A 87 -0.59 -0.67 7.93
C HIS A 87 -2.04 -0.36 7.54
N VAL A 88 -2.25 0.27 6.38
CA VAL A 88 -3.60 0.55 5.85
C VAL A 88 -4.39 -0.72 5.63
N LEU A 89 -3.77 -1.74 5.04
CA LEU A 89 -4.41 -3.03 4.80
C LEU A 89 -4.80 -3.72 6.11
N TRP A 90 -3.95 -3.63 7.14
CA TRP A 90 -4.23 -4.19 8.46
C TRP A 90 -5.40 -3.51 9.17
N GLU A 91 -5.42 -2.18 9.18
CA GLU A 91 -6.52 -1.39 9.75
C GLU A 91 -7.83 -1.61 9.00
N LEU A 92 -7.76 -1.69 7.66
CA LEU A 92 -8.88 -2.06 6.80
C LEU A 92 -9.42 -3.44 7.17
N ALA A 93 -8.54 -4.44 7.30
CA ALA A 93 -8.92 -5.80 7.67
C ALA A 93 -9.55 -5.88 9.06
N THR A 94 -9.02 -5.12 10.02
CA THR A 94 -9.56 -5.01 11.39
C THR A 94 -10.97 -4.43 11.38
N CYS A 95 -11.19 -3.37 10.60
CA CYS A 95 -12.50 -2.74 10.44
C CYS A 95 -13.52 -3.69 9.78
N ILE A 96 -13.12 -4.40 8.72
CA ILE A 96 -13.98 -5.39 8.05
C ILE A 96 -14.34 -6.51 9.02
N SER A 97 -13.34 -7.10 9.70
CA SER A 97 -13.54 -8.16 10.69
C SER A 97 -14.53 -7.76 11.77
N SER A 98 -14.45 -6.52 12.26
CA SER A 98 -15.41 -5.99 13.24
C SER A 98 -16.82 -5.82 12.64
N ALA A 99 -16.92 -5.25 11.44
CA ALA A 99 -18.19 -4.99 10.76
C ALA A 99 -18.96 -6.29 10.43
N VAL A 100 -18.24 -7.32 9.96
CA VAL A 100 -18.82 -8.65 9.72
C VAL A 100 -18.85 -9.51 10.97
N LYS A 101 -18.44 -9.02 12.16
CA LYS A 101 -18.38 -9.83 13.39
C LYS A 101 -17.62 -11.14 13.20
N ALA A 102 -16.47 -11.11 12.54
CA ALA A 102 -15.56 -12.24 12.50
C ALA A 102 -14.78 -12.33 13.81
N ASP A 103 -14.47 -13.56 14.25
CA ASP A 103 -13.70 -13.82 15.47
C ASP A 103 -12.20 -13.59 15.25
N GLY A 104 -11.76 -13.61 14.01
CA GLY A 104 -10.42 -13.22 13.63
C GLY A 104 -10.24 -13.14 12.11
N PHE A 105 -9.08 -12.64 11.71
CA PHE A 105 -8.69 -12.54 10.31
C PHE A 105 -7.20 -12.79 10.12
N ARG A 106 -6.83 -13.15 8.89
CA ARG A 106 -5.48 -13.22 8.36
C ARG A 106 -5.41 -12.34 7.12
N LEU A 107 -4.34 -11.58 7.01
CA LEU A 107 -4.07 -10.73 5.88
C LEU A 107 -2.90 -11.33 5.10
N TYR A 108 -3.10 -11.47 3.80
CA TYR A 108 -2.08 -11.90 2.85
C TYR A 108 -1.78 -10.75 1.90
N VAL A 109 -0.50 -10.45 1.71
CA VAL A 109 -0.04 -9.42 0.76
C VAL A 109 0.69 -10.09 -0.38
N ILE A 110 0.60 -9.49 -1.58
CA ILE A 110 1.35 -9.99 -2.74
C ILE A 110 2.80 -9.52 -2.65
N ASP A 111 3.72 -10.44 -2.93
CA ASP A 111 5.14 -10.11 -3.04
C ASP A 111 5.39 -9.14 -4.22
N LYS A 112 6.15 -8.08 -3.95
CA LYS A 112 6.51 -7.07 -4.94
C LYS A 112 7.46 -7.62 -6.01
N GLU A 113 8.32 -8.57 -5.63
CA GLU A 113 9.28 -9.19 -6.56
C GLU A 113 8.62 -10.33 -7.34
N ASN A 114 7.76 -11.11 -6.68
CA ASN A 114 7.07 -12.26 -7.27
C ASN A 114 5.53 -12.14 -7.15
N PRO A 115 4.83 -11.53 -8.13
CA PRO A 115 3.38 -11.30 -8.05
C PRO A 115 2.52 -12.56 -7.89
N SER A 116 3.06 -13.74 -8.20
CA SER A 116 2.39 -15.03 -8.01
C SER A 116 2.49 -15.59 -6.59
N GLN A 117 3.23 -14.92 -5.70
CA GLN A 117 3.52 -15.38 -4.35
C GLN A 117 2.76 -14.55 -3.31
N LEU A 118 2.11 -15.25 -2.38
CA LEU A 118 1.44 -14.64 -1.24
C LEU A 118 2.31 -14.72 0.02
N LEU A 119 2.35 -13.61 0.73
CA LEU A 119 3.04 -13.44 2.00
C LEU A 119 2.01 -13.22 3.10
N LEU A 120 2.03 -14.03 4.15
CA LEU A 120 1.23 -13.80 5.36
C LEU A 120 1.80 -12.59 6.10
N TYR A 121 0.94 -11.63 6.39
CA TYR A 121 1.26 -10.39 7.09
C TYR A 121 1.09 -10.57 8.60
N LEU A 122 2.18 -10.44 9.36
CA LEU A 122 2.22 -10.63 10.81
C LEU A 122 2.38 -9.28 11.51
N ALA A 123 1.26 -8.58 11.75
CA ALA A 123 1.28 -7.23 12.32
C ALA A 123 1.85 -7.14 13.75
N THR A 124 1.77 -8.23 14.52
CA THR A 124 2.22 -8.29 15.92
C THR A 124 3.68 -8.72 16.06
N GLU A 125 4.33 -9.09 14.97
CA GLU A 125 5.73 -9.50 14.96
C GLU A 125 6.52 -8.49 14.14
N GLU A 126 7.37 -7.71 14.80
CA GLU A 126 8.24 -6.74 14.12
C GLU A 126 9.60 -7.36 13.78
N ASP A 127 10.15 -6.95 12.64
CA ASP A 127 11.53 -7.22 12.24
C ASP A 127 12.50 -6.21 12.88
N ALA A 128 13.80 -6.33 12.55
CA ALA A 128 14.83 -5.43 13.09
C ALA A 128 14.59 -3.95 12.74
N ASN A 129 13.78 -3.67 11.72
CA ASN A 129 13.45 -2.32 11.25
C ASN A 129 12.07 -1.86 11.76
N HIS A 130 11.52 -2.49 12.80
CA HIS A 130 10.19 -2.19 13.35
C HIS A 130 9.07 -2.29 12.28
N SER A 131 9.28 -3.13 11.27
CA SER A 131 8.32 -3.42 10.22
C SER A 131 7.67 -4.79 10.44
N PRO A 132 6.39 -4.97 10.07
CA PRO A 132 5.70 -6.25 10.20
C PRO A 132 6.44 -7.38 9.46
N LYS A 133 6.65 -8.52 10.13
CA LYS A 133 7.23 -9.71 9.49
C LYS A 133 6.29 -10.27 8.42
N LEU A 134 6.89 -10.68 7.30
CA LEU A 134 6.21 -11.35 6.20
C LEU A 134 6.66 -12.80 6.11
N ARG A 135 5.71 -13.73 6.04
CA ARG A 135 6.00 -15.16 5.92
C ARG A 135 5.47 -15.72 4.60
N VAL A 136 6.36 -16.33 3.83
CA VAL A 136 6.00 -17.02 2.58
C VAL A 136 5.06 -18.18 2.85
N ILE A 137 3.95 -18.24 2.10
CA ILE A 137 3.09 -19.42 2.07
C ILE A 137 3.71 -20.43 1.10
N LYS A 138 4.11 -21.60 1.60
CA LYS A 138 4.76 -22.65 0.81
C LYS A 138 3.79 -23.43 -0.10
N ASN A 139 2.49 -23.39 0.19
CA ASN A 139 1.48 -24.18 -0.52
C ASN A 139 0.76 -23.33 -1.57
N ASN A 140 0.99 -23.64 -2.86
CA ASN A 140 0.29 -23.00 -3.99
C ASN A 140 -1.19 -23.40 -4.11
N VAL A 141 -1.66 -24.34 -3.29
CA VAL A 141 -3.06 -24.79 -3.27
C VAL A 141 -3.64 -24.50 -1.89
N SER A 142 -4.19 -23.30 -1.73
CA SER A 142 -4.89 -22.83 -0.54
C SER A 142 -6.06 -21.94 -0.95
N ILE A 143 -7.03 -21.71 -0.05
CA ILE A 143 -8.17 -20.81 -0.33
C ILE A 143 -7.67 -19.40 -0.68
N PRO A 144 -6.73 -18.78 0.07
CA PRO A 144 -6.20 -17.47 -0.29
C PRO A 144 -5.48 -17.46 -1.65
N ALA A 145 -4.75 -18.53 -1.99
CA ALA A 145 -4.08 -18.64 -3.30
C ALA A 145 -5.08 -18.75 -4.46
N TYR A 146 -6.20 -19.46 -4.29
CA TYR A 146 -7.27 -19.49 -5.27
C TYR A 146 -7.87 -18.10 -5.46
N VAL A 147 -8.25 -17.42 -4.37
CA VAL A 147 -8.83 -16.07 -4.42
C VAL A 147 -7.87 -15.07 -5.08
N ALA A 148 -6.57 -15.14 -4.76
CA ALA A 148 -5.56 -14.31 -5.40
C ALA A 148 -5.46 -14.55 -6.91
N LYS A 149 -5.67 -15.78 -7.37
CA LYS A 149 -5.59 -16.15 -8.80
C LYS A 149 -6.85 -15.84 -9.58
N THR A 150 -8.04 -16.05 -9.00
CA THR A 150 -9.32 -15.91 -9.69
C THR A 150 -9.97 -14.55 -9.48
N HIS A 151 -9.55 -13.81 -8.45
CA HIS A 151 -10.21 -12.58 -7.96
C HIS A 151 -11.67 -12.82 -7.54
N GLU A 152 -12.05 -14.07 -7.29
CA GLU A 152 -13.39 -14.43 -6.82
C GLU A 152 -13.38 -14.66 -5.32
N ALA A 153 -14.33 -14.07 -4.62
CA ALA A 153 -14.53 -14.33 -3.20
C ALA A 153 -14.94 -15.80 -2.96
N VAL A 154 -14.49 -16.36 -1.85
CA VAL A 154 -14.82 -17.73 -1.44
C VAL A 154 -15.41 -17.71 -0.03
N ARG A 155 -16.64 -18.20 0.08
CA ARG A 155 -17.26 -18.60 1.35
C ARG A 155 -17.16 -20.10 1.53
N PHE A 156 -16.72 -20.50 2.71
CA PHE A 156 -16.64 -21.89 3.09
C PHE A 156 -17.23 -22.08 4.49
N SER A 157 -18.02 -23.14 4.69
CA SER A 157 -18.66 -23.41 5.97
C SER A 157 -18.32 -24.80 6.46
N ARG A 158 -18.20 -24.93 7.78
CA ARG A 158 -17.99 -26.20 8.49
C ARG A 158 -18.91 -27.30 7.94
N GLY A 159 -18.33 -28.48 7.73
CA GLY A 159 -19.03 -29.68 7.28
C GLY A 159 -19.41 -29.71 5.79
N LYS A 160 -19.08 -28.68 5.00
CA LYS A 160 -19.26 -28.69 3.55
C LYS A 160 -17.98 -29.10 2.85
N SER A 161 -18.09 -29.87 1.77
CA SER A 161 -16.99 -30.09 0.82
C SER A 161 -17.08 -29.06 -0.31
N ASP A 162 -15.96 -28.71 -0.92
CA ASP A 162 -15.91 -27.85 -2.09
C ASP A 162 -14.97 -28.48 -3.12
N SER A 163 -15.49 -28.80 -4.31
CA SER A 163 -14.76 -29.51 -5.36
C SER A 163 -13.57 -28.72 -5.92
N ARG A 164 -13.49 -27.41 -5.65
CA ARG A 164 -12.38 -26.54 -6.05
C ARG A 164 -11.12 -26.79 -5.23
N PHE A 165 -11.24 -27.36 -4.04
CA PHE A 165 -10.15 -27.51 -3.09
C PHE A 165 -9.89 -28.99 -2.74
N PRO A 166 -8.63 -29.42 -2.64
CA PRO A 166 -8.31 -30.76 -2.17
C PRO A 166 -8.80 -30.99 -0.73
N ASP A 167 -9.09 -32.25 -0.41
CA ASP A 167 -9.53 -32.67 0.92
C ASP A 167 -8.55 -32.29 2.04
N THR A 168 -7.26 -32.08 1.73
CA THR A 168 -6.25 -31.61 2.68
C THR A 168 -6.50 -30.18 3.12
N VAL A 169 -6.75 -29.27 2.17
CA VAL A 169 -7.09 -27.86 2.43
C VAL A 169 -8.43 -27.77 3.14
N VAL A 170 -9.38 -28.58 2.68
CA VAL A 170 -10.69 -28.69 3.33
C VAL A 170 -10.51 -29.16 4.77
N LYS A 171 -9.74 -30.22 5.07
CA LYS A 171 -9.53 -30.74 6.43
C LYS A 171 -8.79 -29.78 7.37
N GLU A 172 -7.88 -28.94 6.88
CA GLU A 172 -7.26 -27.88 7.70
C GLU A 172 -8.29 -26.84 8.16
N VAL A 173 -9.26 -26.51 7.31
CA VAL A 173 -10.36 -25.58 7.64
C VAL A 173 -11.49 -26.28 8.40
N ASN A 174 -11.71 -27.56 8.08
CA ASN A 174 -12.89 -28.33 8.43
C ASN A 174 -12.62 -29.14 9.69
N ASN A 175 -12.84 -28.47 10.83
CA ASN A 175 -13.60 -29.07 11.91
C ASN A 175 -14.24 -28.06 12.87
N ASN A 176 -13.81 -26.79 12.89
CA ASN A 176 -14.23 -25.85 13.95
C ASN A 176 -14.69 -24.45 13.47
N PHE A 177 -14.59 -24.09 12.18
CA PHE A 177 -14.78 -22.69 11.76
C PHE A 177 -15.61 -22.48 10.48
N HIS A 178 -16.28 -21.33 10.39
CA HIS A 178 -16.82 -20.77 9.13
C HIS A 178 -15.82 -19.76 8.58
N LEU A 179 -15.66 -19.67 7.25
CA LEU A 179 -14.63 -18.88 6.60
C LEU A 179 -15.19 -18.05 5.43
N VAL A 180 -14.70 -16.83 5.29
CA VAL A 180 -14.86 -16.02 4.09
C VAL A 180 -13.51 -15.45 3.68
N CYS A 181 -13.20 -15.53 2.40
CA CYS A 181 -11.95 -15.07 1.83
C CYS A 181 -12.26 -14.11 0.68
N GLN A 182 -11.75 -12.88 0.78
CA GLN A 182 -12.06 -11.78 -0.13
C GLN A 182 -10.79 -11.22 -0.76
N PRO A 183 -10.78 -10.95 -2.06
CA PRO A 183 -9.68 -10.27 -2.72
C PRO A 183 -9.66 -8.78 -2.36
N ILE A 184 -8.47 -8.22 -2.16
CA ILE A 184 -8.27 -6.78 -2.00
C ILE A 184 -7.69 -6.25 -3.30
N THR A 185 -8.51 -5.62 -4.12
CA THR A 185 -8.12 -5.06 -5.42
C THR A 185 -8.11 -3.53 -5.39
N GLN A 186 -7.18 -2.93 -6.11
CA GLN A 186 -7.19 -1.50 -6.41
C GLN A 186 -8.16 -1.16 -7.54
N SER A 187 -8.41 0.14 -7.73
CA SER A 187 -9.30 0.66 -8.79
C SER A 187 -8.80 0.40 -10.22
N ASP A 188 -7.51 0.13 -10.39
CA ASP A 188 -6.89 -0.31 -11.64
C ASP A 188 -7.04 -1.82 -11.91
N GLY A 189 -7.70 -2.55 -11.00
CA GLY A 189 -7.87 -4.00 -11.07
C GLY A 189 -6.68 -4.80 -10.53
N LYS A 190 -5.60 -4.13 -10.08
CA LYS A 190 -4.43 -4.80 -9.50
C LYS A 190 -4.80 -5.41 -8.15
N MET A 191 -4.49 -6.71 -7.98
CA MET A 191 -4.60 -7.35 -6.67
C MET A 191 -3.50 -6.83 -5.75
N VAL A 192 -3.89 -6.41 -4.55
CA VAL A 192 -2.98 -5.94 -3.49
C VAL A 192 -2.76 -7.01 -2.44
N GLY A 193 -3.79 -7.81 -2.17
CA GLY A 193 -3.75 -8.83 -1.15
C GLY A 193 -5.05 -9.60 -1.06
N VAL A 194 -5.14 -10.47 -0.06
CA VAL A 194 -6.30 -11.29 0.24
C VAL A 194 -6.56 -11.23 1.74
N ILE A 195 -7.82 -11.05 2.12
CA ILE A 195 -8.24 -11.14 3.52
C ILE A 195 -9.01 -12.44 3.73
N GLU A 196 -8.61 -13.21 4.73
CA GLU A 196 -9.29 -14.41 5.19
C GLU A 196 -9.86 -14.15 6.58
N MET A 197 -11.14 -14.39 6.79
CA MET A 197 -11.83 -14.15 8.07
C MET A 197 -12.53 -15.43 8.52
N TRP A 198 -12.55 -15.67 9.83
CA TRP A 198 -13.17 -16.87 10.40
C TRP A 198 -14.10 -16.59 11.59
N ARG A 199 -14.98 -17.55 11.87
CA ARG A 199 -15.86 -17.61 13.05
C ARG A 199 -15.74 -18.96 13.78
N ILE A 200 -15.65 -18.98 15.11
CA ILE A 200 -15.41 -20.12 16.03
C ILE A 200 -16.65 -20.31 16.96
N ASP A 201 -17.61 -21.15 16.57
CA ASP A 201 -18.69 -21.70 17.42
C ASP A 201 -19.54 -20.74 18.31
N SER A 202 -20.33 -19.90 17.65
CA SER A 202 -21.64 -19.35 18.11
C SER A 202 -22.25 -18.39 17.08
N ASN A 203 -21.44 -18.02 16.10
CA ASN A 203 -21.83 -17.13 15.03
C ASN A 203 -22.26 -17.96 13.81
N ASN A 204 -23.36 -17.57 13.18
CA ASN A 204 -23.87 -18.23 11.98
C ASN A 204 -22.80 -18.26 10.86
N PRO A 205 -22.93 -19.13 9.83
CA PRO A 205 -22.13 -19.05 8.62
C PRO A 205 -22.03 -17.63 8.06
N PHE A 206 -20.98 -17.37 7.27
CA PHE A 206 -20.95 -16.15 6.47
C PHE A 206 -22.03 -16.23 5.37
N TYR A 207 -22.85 -15.20 5.28
CA TYR A 207 -23.87 -15.05 4.25
C TYR A 207 -23.43 -14.06 3.17
N GLU A 208 -24.23 -13.95 2.10
CA GLU A 208 -23.98 -13.01 1.01
C GLU A 208 -23.95 -11.57 1.53
N GLU A 209 -24.82 -11.27 2.49
CA GLU A 209 -24.81 -10.01 3.25
C GLU A 209 -23.42 -9.68 3.84
N ASP A 210 -22.74 -10.65 4.47
CA ASP A 210 -21.41 -10.41 5.05
C ASP A 210 -20.35 -10.12 3.96
N GLU A 211 -20.47 -10.75 2.79
CA GLU A 211 -19.62 -10.44 1.63
C GLU A 211 -19.90 -9.04 1.09
N GLU A 212 -21.16 -8.62 1.02
CA GLU A 212 -21.53 -7.27 0.58
C GLU A 212 -20.98 -6.20 1.54
N ILE A 213 -21.00 -6.43 2.85
CA ILE A 213 -20.32 -5.54 3.83
C ILE A 213 -18.85 -5.48 3.50
N ALA A 214 -18.18 -6.63 3.45
CA ALA A 214 -16.74 -6.69 3.23
C ALA A 214 -16.34 -5.99 1.94
N ASN A 215 -17.03 -6.28 0.83
CA ASN A 215 -16.81 -5.64 -0.46
C ASN A 215 -17.02 -4.12 -0.38
N SER A 216 -18.06 -3.68 0.32
CA SER A 216 -18.31 -2.25 0.47
C SER A 216 -17.19 -1.52 1.22
N TYR A 217 -16.59 -2.16 2.24
CA TYR A 217 -15.41 -1.63 2.94
C TYR A 217 -14.15 -1.69 2.07
N LEU A 218 -13.98 -2.75 1.28
CA LEU A 218 -12.84 -2.93 0.38
C LEU A 218 -12.78 -1.84 -0.71
N VAL A 219 -13.92 -1.38 -1.23
CA VAL A 219 -13.97 -0.24 -2.16
C VAL A 219 -13.39 1.02 -1.51
N TRP A 220 -13.77 1.33 -0.27
CA TRP A 220 -13.19 2.47 0.48
C TRP A 220 -11.72 2.24 0.84
N GLY A 221 -11.36 1.00 1.16
CA GLY A 221 -10.00 0.57 1.37
C GLY A 221 -9.11 0.82 0.16
N GLY A 222 -9.60 0.52 -1.05
CA GLY A 222 -8.90 0.80 -2.31
C GLY A 222 -8.55 2.28 -2.48
N ILE A 223 -9.49 3.16 -2.15
CA ILE A 223 -9.28 4.62 -2.15
C ILE A 223 -8.22 5.01 -1.10
N ALA A 224 -8.33 4.50 0.14
CA ALA A 224 -7.36 4.78 1.20
C ALA A 224 -5.94 4.30 0.84
N LEU A 225 -5.82 3.14 0.19
CA LEU A 225 -4.54 2.61 -0.31
C LEU A 225 -3.96 3.50 -1.41
N HIS A 226 -4.80 3.98 -2.33
CA HIS A 226 -4.36 4.91 -3.36
C HIS A 226 -3.83 6.23 -2.75
N TYR A 227 -4.55 6.80 -1.78
CA TYR A 227 -4.08 7.98 -1.05
C TYR A 227 -2.79 7.73 -0.27
N ALA A 228 -2.63 6.55 0.35
CA ALA A 228 -1.40 6.15 1.02
C ALA A 228 -0.21 6.20 0.06
N GLN A 229 -0.38 5.62 -1.13
CA GLN A 229 0.66 5.59 -2.15
C GLN A 229 1.00 6.99 -2.67
N LEU A 230 -0.01 7.81 -2.95
CA LEU A 230 0.19 9.21 -3.35
C LEU A 230 0.95 9.99 -2.28
N TYR A 231 0.57 9.83 -1.01
CA TYR A 231 1.23 10.49 0.10
C TYR A 231 2.70 10.08 0.22
N LEU A 232 3.00 8.78 0.13
CA LEU A 232 4.38 8.27 0.14
C LEU A 232 5.21 8.86 -1.00
N ASN A 233 4.68 8.84 -2.23
CA ASN A 233 5.36 9.38 -3.41
C ASN A 233 5.61 10.88 -3.25
N MET A 234 4.62 11.63 -2.76
CA MET A 234 4.73 13.08 -2.53
C MET A 234 5.76 13.38 -1.44
N ASN A 235 5.81 12.58 -0.37
CA ASN A 235 6.77 12.75 0.71
C ASN A 235 8.21 12.43 0.25
N GLN A 236 8.40 11.41 -0.60
CA GLN A 236 9.70 11.13 -1.24
C GLN A 236 10.15 12.30 -2.13
N GLN A 237 9.26 12.82 -2.98
CA GLN A 237 9.55 13.99 -3.81
C GLN A 237 9.87 15.23 -2.96
N LYS A 238 9.13 15.45 -1.87
CA LYS A 238 9.40 16.55 -0.94
C LYS A 238 10.79 16.41 -0.32
N LYS A 239 11.16 15.23 0.18
CA LYS A 239 12.49 14.96 0.74
C LYS A 239 13.60 15.22 -0.28
N LEU A 240 13.43 14.76 -1.52
CA LEU A 240 14.37 15.02 -2.62
C LEU A 240 14.56 16.53 -2.86
N ASN A 241 13.45 17.27 -2.92
CA ASN A 241 13.48 18.72 -3.13
C ASN A 241 14.09 19.48 -1.95
N GLU A 242 13.78 19.10 -0.71
CA GLU A 242 14.39 19.68 0.50
C GLU A 242 15.90 19.42 0.53
N PHE A 243 16.32 18.20 0.18
CA PHE A 243 17.72 17.86 0.03
C PHE A 243 18.41 18.73 -1.03
N LEU A 244 17.82 18.83 -2.24
CA LEU A 244 18.36 19.66 -3.31
C LEU A 244 18.47 21.13 -2.90
N LEU A 245 17.47 21.68 -2.21
CA LEU A 245 17.51 23.05 -1.70
C LEU A 245 18.60 23.25 -0.65
N ALA A 246 18.80 22.29 0.25
CA ALA A 246 19.88 22.33 1.24
C ALA A 246 21.25 22.32 0.56
N VAL A 247 21.43 21.47 -0.45
CA VAL A 247 22.64 21.40 -1.29
C VAL A 247 22.91 22.74 -1.97
N VAL A 248 21.91 23.29 -2.66
CA VAL A 248 22.01 24.59 -3.34
C VAL A 248 22.40 25.68 -2.35
N LYS A 249 21.76 25.71 -1.17
CA LYS A 249 22.06 26.68 -0.13
C LYS A 249 23.51 26.55 0.37
N SER A 250 23.99 25.34 0.64
CA SER A 250 25.39 25.10 1.06
C SER A 250 26.39 25.56 -0.01
N ILE A 251 26.14 25.25 -1.28
CA ILE A 251 26.98 25.68 -2.41
C ILE A 251 27.09 27.22 -2.47
N PHE A 252 25.97 27.94 -2.31
CA PHE A 252 25.96 29.40 -2.41
C PHE A 252 26.44 30.12 -1.14
N GLN A 253 26.27 29.54 0.05
CA GLN A 253 26.70 30.15 1.31
C GLN A 253 28.21 30.05 1.53
N ASP A 254 28.84 28.96 1.08
CA ASP A 254 30.26 28.68 1.32
C ASP A 254 31.16 28.99 0.12
N MET A 255 30.76 29.95 -0.73
CA MET A 255 31.48 30.32 -1.96
C MET A 255 32.79 31.06 -1.63
N VAL A 256 33.81 30.30 -1.22
CA VAL A 256 35.18 30.80 -0.95
C VAL A 256 36.13 30.48 -2.11
N SER A 257 35.95 29.35 -2.82
CA SER A 257 36.75 28.99 -4.01
C SER A 257 35.99 28.08 -4.99
N ILE A 258 36.36 28.13 -6.27
CA ILE A 258 35.80 27.24 -7.32
C ILE A 258 36.13 25.77 -7.01
N ASP A 259 37.36 25.48 -6.60
CA ASP A 259 37.80 24.11 -6.26
C ASP A 259 36.93 23.51 -5.14
N SER A 260 36.66 24.28 -4.08
CA SER A 260 35.81 23.85 -2.95
C SER A 260 34.35 23.64 -3.37
N LEU A 261 33.83 24.50 -4.25
CA LEU A 261 32.47 24.39 -4.77
C LEU A 261 32.28 23.14 -5.63
N VAL A 262 33.25 22.84 -6.49
CA VAL A 262 33.21 21.68 -7.37
C VAL A 262 33.26 20.37 -6.55
N ILE A 263 34.09 20.32 -5.51
CA ILE A 263 34.14 19.19 -4.56
C ILE A 263 32.78 18.98 -3.90
N LYS A 264 32.17 20.05 -3.38
CA LYS A 264 30.84 20.00 -2.77
C LYS A 264 29.81 19.43 -3.75
N ILE A 265 29.72 19.98 -4.96
CA ILE A 265 28.79 19.51 -6.00
C ILE A 265 29.00 18.02 -6.30
N MET A 266 30.23 17.55 -6.40
CA MET A 266 30.53 16.14 -6.70
C MET A 266 30.14 15.20 -5.55
N ASN A 267 30.45 15.55 -4.30
CA ASN A 267 30.00 14.82 -3.10
C ASN A 267 28.46 14.73 -3.07
N PHE A 268 27.78 15.83 -3.39
CA PHE A 268 26.31 15.82 -3.45
C PHE A 268 25.76 14.97 -4.59
N ALA A 269 26.33 15.07 -5.79
CA ALA A 269 25.89 14.28 -6.94
C ALA A 269 26.07 12.78 -6.68
N HIS A 270 27.20 12.37 -6.11
CA HIS A 270 27.50 10.99 -5.68
C HIS A 270 26.40 10.43 -4.77
N ARG A 271 26.11 11.09 -3.64
CA ARG A 271 25.13 10.62 -2.66
C ARG A 271 23.70 10.62 -3.21
N LEU A 272 23.36 11.58 -4.08
CA LEU A 272 22.02 11.69 -4.68
C LEU A 272 21.70 10.50 -5.59
N VAL A 273 22.69 9.99 -6.32
CA VAL A 273 22.52 8.83 -7.21
C VAL A 273 22.87 7.51 -6.54
N ASP A 274 23.26 7.53 -5.26
CA ASP A 274 23.73 6.36 -4.50
C ASP A 274 24.83 5.60 -5.26
N ALA A 275 25.78 6.34 -5.84
CA ALA A 275 26.90 5.75 -6.56
C ALA A 275 28.00 5.33 -5.58
N ASP A 276 28.72 4.25 -5.88
CA ASP A 276 29.88 3.85 -5.08
C ASP A 276 31.02 4.87 -5.18
N ARG A 277 31.22 5.45 -6.36
CA ARG A 277 32.31 6.39 -6.66
C ARG A 277 31.85 7.46 -7.65
N ALA A 278 32.37 8.68 -7.50
CA ALA A 278 32.21 9.74 -8.50
C ALA A 278 33.54 10.41 -8.81
N SER A 279 33.74 10.76 -10.08
CA SER A 279 34.96 11.43 -10.57
C SER A 279 34.59 12.57 -11.52
N LEU A 280 35.35 13.65 -11.48
CA LEU A 280 35.17 14.81 -12.35
C LEU A 280 36.36 15.01 -13.28
N PHE A 281 36.04 15.11 -14.57
CA PHE A 281 36.98 15.46 -15.62
C PHE A 281 36.65 16.83 -16.19
N LEU A 282 37.63 17.73 -16.18
CA LEU A 282 37.52 19.06 -16.77
C LEU A 282 38.11 19.05 -18.19
N VAL A 283 37.50 19.82 -19.09
CA VAL A 283 37.94 19.91 -20.50
C VAL A 283 38.97 21.02 -20.67
N ASP A 284 40.18 20.67 -21.10
CA ASP A 284 41.17 21.62 -21.60
C ASP A 284 40.93 21.86 -23.10
N SER A 285 40.24 22.96 -23.41
CA SER A 285 39.89 23.32 -24.79
C SER A 285 41.10 23.67 -25.67
N LYS A 286 42.22 24.11 -25.08
CA LYS A 286 43.43 24.48 -25.82
C LYS A 286 44.19 23.23 -26.27
N ARG A 287 44.29 22.24 -25.38
CA ARG A 287 44.98 20.97 -25.66
C ARG A 287 44.08 19.89 -26.25
N LYS A 288 42.75 20.08 -26.23
CA LYS A 288 41.75 19.06 -26.59
C LYS A 288 41.92 17.79 -25.75
N GLU A 289 42.10 17.98 -24.44
CA GLU A 289 42.30 16.92 -23.46
C GLU A 289 41.27 17.04 -22.33
N LEU A 290 41.03 15.93 -21.64
CA LEU A 290 40.36 15.87 -20.35
C LEU A 290 41.41 15.71 -19.25
N TYR A 291 41.21 16.39 -18.12
CA TYR A 291 42.05 16.22 -16.95
C TYR A 291 41.22 16.06 -15.68
N ALA A 292 41.74 15.21 -14.80
CA ALA A 292 41.17 14.85 -13.51
C ALA A 292 41.51 15.89 -12.43
N THR A 293 40.50 16.52 -11.82
CA THR A 293 40.72 17.37 -10.63
C THR A 293 40.25 16.74 -9.35
N ILE A 294 39.20 15.93 -9.40
CA ILE A 294 38.57 15.28 -8.26
C ILE A 294 38.29 13.83 -8.66
N PHE A 295 38.82 12.89 -7.88
CA PHE A 295 38.72 11.46 -8.10
C PHE A 295 38.31 10.77 -6.80
N ASP A 296 37.53 9.69 -6.93
CA ASP A 296 37.14 8.82 -5.82
C ASP A 296 36.43 9.53 -4.65
N VAL A 297 35.51 10.43 -5.01
CA VAL A 297 34.52 10.97 -4.07
C VAL A 297 33.69 9.80 -3.54
N GLY A 298 33.65 9.62 -2.22
CA GLY A 298 32.93 8.55 -1.52
C GLY A 298 33.79 7.44 -0.86
N ILE A 299 35.12 7.45 -1.04
CA ILE A 299 36.00 6.49 -0.33
C ILE A 299 36.29 7.02 1.08
N GLY A 300 35.63 6.44 2.10
CA GLY A 300 35.90 6.72 3.52
C GLY A 300 34.76 7.43 4.27
N ASP A 301 33.61 7.66 3.63
CA ASP A 301 32.42 8.17 4.31
C ASP A 301 31.96 7.17 5.40
N GLU A 302 32.16 7.52 6.68
CA GLU A 302 31.46 6.83 7.74
C GLU A 302 29.94 7.08 7.58
N PRO A 303 29.10 6.04 7.74
CA PRO A 303 27.67 6.09 7.37
C PRO A 303 26.82 7.13 8.12
N ASP A 304 27.34 7.74 9.18
CA ASP A 304 26.64 8.71 10.04
C ASP A 304 27.08 10.19 9.84
N HIS A 305 27.93 10.50 8.85
CA HIS A 305 28.42 11.89 8.65
C HIS A 305 27.48 12.76 7.81
N ASP A 306 27.04 13.90 8.37
CA ASP A 306 26.15 14.87 7.70
C ASP A 306 26.82 15.48 6.45
N PRO A 307 26.24 15.30 5.24
CA PRO A 307 26.82 15.81 3.98
C PRO A 307 26.98 17.32 3.91
N LEU A 308 26.30 18.07 4.79
CA LEU A 308 26.34 19.55 4.81
C LEU A 308 27.44 20.09 5.71
N THR A 309 28.05 19.25 6.56
CA THR A 309 29.18 19.59 7.42
C THR A 309 30.43 18.89 6.92
N LEU A 310 30.96 19.33 5.78
CA LEU A 310 32.30 18.93 5.36
C LEU A 310 33.30 19.63 6.30
N GLY A 311 33.91 18.86 7.20
CA GLY A 311 35.11 19.30 7.92
C GLY A 311 36.29 19.42 6.96
N GLU A 312 37.36 20.10 7.37
CA GLU A 312 38.59 20.16 6.55
C GLU A 312 39.16 18.76 6.25
N ASP A 313 38.85 17.77 7.09
CA ASP A 313 39.29 16.37 6.98
C ASP A 313 38.49 15.53 5.95
N ASP A 314 37.32 15.99 5.47
CA ASP A 314 36.49 15.31 4.44
C ASP A 314 36.83 15.72 3.00
N MET A 315 37.86 16.55 2.81
CA MET A 315 38.26 17.01 1.49
C MET A 315 38.84 15.83 0.69
N PRO A 316 38.32 15.53 -0.52
CA PRO A 316 38.83 14.45 -1.35
C PRO A 316 40.32 14.66 -1.64
N VAL A 317 41.09 13.59 -1.48
CA VAL A 317 42.53 13.60 -1.73
C VAL A 317 42.76 14.01 -3.19
N LYS A 318 43.35 15.21 -3.40
CA LYS A 318 43.81 15.60 -4.74
C LYS A 318 44.75 14.50 -5.24
N PRO A 319 44.50 13.89 -6.40
CA PRO A 319 45.32 12.78 -6.87
C PRO A 319 46.77 13.23 -6.99
N THR A 320 47.70 12.42 -6.48
CA THR A 320 49.15 12.72 -6.50
C THR A 320 49.72 12.79 -7.92
N LYS A 321 48.96 12.31 -8.92
CA LYS A 321 49.21 12.46 -10.36
C LYS A 321 47.93 12.91 -11.07
N GLU A 322 48.03 13.99 -11.83
CA GLU A 322 46.97 14.48 -12.72
C GLU A 322 46.74 13.46 -13.85
N ILE A 323 45.58 12.78 -13.83
CA ILE A 323 45.19 11.87 -14.92
C ILE A 323 44.73 12.73 -16.11
N ARG A 324 45.35 12.54 -17.27
CA ARG A 324 45.04 13.25 -18.52
C ARG A 324 44.89 12.30 -19.69
N PHE A 325 43.90 12.56 -20.55
CA PHE A 325 43.73 11.82 -21.80
C PHE A 325 43.02 12.66 -22.89
N PRO A 326 43.18 12.32 -24.18
CA PRO A 326 42.60 13.10 -25.28
C PRO A 326 41.06 13.09 -25.30
N LEU A 327 40.47 14.20 -25.73
CA LEU A 327 39.02 14.31 -25.96
C LEU A 327 38.54 13.25 -26.97
N GLY A 328 37.36 12.67 -26.74
CA GLY A 328 36.85 11.54 -27.54
C GLY A 328 37.39 10.16 -27.13
N THR A 329 38.34 10.08 -26.20
CA THR A 329 38.84 8.80 -25.68
C THR A 329 38.04 8.35 -24.46
N GLY A 330 37.63 7.09 -24.43
CA GLY A 330 36.89 6.58 -23.27
C GLY A 330 35.41 6.98 -23.28
N ILE A 331 34.67 6.53 -22.26
CA ILE A 331 33.29 6.96 -22.02
C ILE A 331 33.25 8.47 -21.72
N ALA A 332 34.11 8.95 -20.83
CA ALA A 332 34.20 10.37 -20.46
C ALA A 332 34.54 11.27 -21.66
N GLY A 333 35.47 10.83 -22.53
CA GLY A 333 35.80 11.55 -23.76
C GLY A 333 34.67 11.62 -24.76
N GLN A 334 33.87 10.55 -24.88
CA GLN A 334 32.69 10.52 -25.75
C GLN A 334 31.61 11.49 -25.26
N VAL A 335 31.31 11.48 -23.96
CA VAL A 335 30.36 12.43 -23.36
C VAL A 335 30.85 13.86 -23.54
N ALA A 336 32.14 14.14 -23.31
CA ALA A 336 32.72 15.46 -23.51
C ALA A 336 32.67 15.95 -24.96
N LEU A 337 32.76 15.04 -25.94
CA LEU A 337 32.70 15.37 -27.37
C LEU A 337 31.25 15.63 -27.84
N THR A 338 30.31 14.81 -27.39
CA THR A 338 28.91 14.82 -27.87
C THR A 338 27.99 15.73 -27.06
N GLY A 339 28.29 15.92 -25.77
CA GLY A 339 27.40 16.56 -24.81
C GLY A 339 26.20 15.70 -24.41
N GLU A 340 26.11 14.45 -24.89
CA GLU A 340 25.01 13.54 -24.57
C GLU A 340 25.31 12.70 -23.32
N VAL A 341 24.32 12.59 -22.43
CA VAL A 341 24.42 11.75 -21.23
C VAL A 341 24.42 10.28 -21.61
N LEU A 342 25.36 9.51 -21.05
CA LEU A 342 25.43 8.06 -21.24
C LEU A 342 25.16 7.32 -19.93
N ASN A 343 24.23 6.36 -19.98
CA ASN A 343 23.98 5.40 -18.91
C ASN A 343 24.26 3.99 -19.43
N ILE A 344 25.34 3.38 -18.96
CA ILE A 344 25.86 2.10 -19.44
C ILE A 344 25.72 1.09 -18.31
N LYS A 345 24.98 -0.01 -18.54
CA LYS A 345 24.73 -1.04 -17.51
C LYS A 345 25.97 -1.84 -17.12
N ASP A 346 26.86 -2.09 -18.10
CA ASP A 346 28.13 -2.78 -17.88
C ASP A 346 29.21 -2.05 -18.66
N ALA A 347 30.07 -1.32 -17.94
CA ALA A 347 31.14 -0.54 -18.53
C ALA A 347 32.20 -1.43 -19.21
N TYR A 348 32.53 -2.61 -18.65
CA TYR A 348 33.58 -3.48 -19.20
C TYR A 348 33.19 -4.14 -20.52
N ALA A 349 31.89 -4.23 -20.80
CA ALA A 349 31.33 -4.68 -22.05
C ALA A 349 31.21 -3.57 -23.11
N ASP A 350 31.34 -2.29 -22.74
CA ASP A 350 31.28 -1.18 -23.69
C ASP A 350 32.63 -1.03 -24.43
N PRO A 351 32.66 -1.05 -25.77
CA PRO A 351 33.90 -0.95 -26.54
C PRO A 351 34.62 0.38 -26.37
N ARG A 352 33.94 1.42 -25.88
CA ARG A 352 34.52 2.73 -25.58
C ARG A 352 35.15 2.78 -24.20
N PHE A 353 35.01 1.76 -23.36
CA PHE A 353 35.57 1.78 -22.01
C PHE A 353 37.10 1.72 -22.02
N ASN A 354 37.71 2.69 -21.34
CA ASN A 354 39.17 2.77 -21.26
C ASN A 354 39.68 2.10 -19.98
N ARG A 355 40.04 0.81 -20.10
CA ARG A 355 40.59 -0.01 -19.01
C ARG A 355 41.91 0.53 -18.43
N ALA A 356 42.67 1.32 -19.20
CA ALA A 356 43.93 1.87 -18.72
C ALA A 356 43.72 2.95 -17.64
N VAL A 357 42.59 3.66 -17.67
CA VAL A 357 42.21 4.64 -16.64
C VAL A 357 41.70 3.92 -15.39
N ASP A 358 40.96 2.84 -15.57
CA ASP A 358 40.44 1.99 -14.48
C ASP A 358 41.56 1.34 -13.64
N GLN A 359 42.67 0.92 -14.26
CA GLN A 359 43.83 0.36 -13.54
C GLN A 359 44.65 1.41 -12.76
N LEU A 360 44.38 2.70 -12.97
CA LEU A 360 45.05 3.80 -12.28
C LEU A 360 44.25 4.28 -11.05
N THR A 361 43.08 3.69 -10.79
CA THR A 361 42.09 3.98 -9.75
C THR A 361 41.69 2.72 -8.98
#